data_AF-A0A210QJD8-F1
#
_entry.id   AF-A0A210QJD8-F1
#
_cell.length_a   1.000
_cell.length_b   1.000
_cell.length_c   1.000
_cell.angle_alpha   90.00
_cell.angle_beta   90.00
_cell.angle_gamma   90.00
#
_symmetry.space_group_name_H-M   'P 1'
#
loop_
_entity.id
_entity.type
_entity.pdbx_description
1 polymer ?
#
loop_
_entity_poly.entity_id
_entity_poly.type
_entity_poly.pdbx_seq_one_letter_code
_entity_poly.pdbx_strand_id
1 'polypeptide(L)'
;MRINRHTKGDFVVMVIKFQRRPLFAILNLLIPIVVIGVLNVFVFLLPPEPGERSAFGVTVLLAMAVFLSIVSDKLPSTSEPHIARVSIYLVAELALIALIMLFTMISLKLYNIKDD
;
A
#
# COMPACT_ATOMS: atom_id res chain seq x y z
N MET A 1 -35.49 11.43 3.54
CA MET A 1 -36.44 10.56 2.80
C MET A 1 -37.29 11.46 1.92
N ARG A 2 -37.07 11.51 0.60
CA ARG A 2 -37.90 12.25 -0.35
C ARG A 2 -38.46 11.24 -1.34
N ILE A 3 -39.77 11.01 -1.27
CA ILE A 3 -40.48 10.08 -2.14
C ILE A 3 -41.03 10.91 -3.30
N ASN A 4 -40.41 10.80 -4.47
CA ASN A 4 -40.94 11.37 -5.70
C ASN A 4 -41.88 10.33 -6.32
N ARG A 5 -43.19 10.55 -6.18
CA ARG A 5 -44.22 9.79 -6.89
C ARG A 5 -44.57 10.54 -8.16
N HIS A 6 -44.21 9.99 -9.33
CA HIS A 6 -45.00 10.20 -10.55
C HIS A 6 -44.74 9.08 -11.59
N THR A 7 -45.73 8.18 -11.67
CA THR A 7 -46.36 7.51 -12.84
C THR A 7 -45.69 6.38 -13.65
N LYS A 8 -46.46 5.27 -13.73
CA LYS A 8 -46.57 4.17 -14.74
C LYS A 8 -45.57 2.99 -14.67
N GLY A 9 -46.08 1.88 -14.11
CA GLY A 9 -45.42 0.58 -13.92
C GLY A 9 -45.09 0.38 -12.44
N ASP A 10 -45.72 -0.60 -11.79
CA ASP A 10 -45.67 -0.81 -10.32
C ASP A 10 -44.28 -1.22 -9.81
N PHE A 11 -43.33 -0.28 -9.80
CA PHE A 11 -42.03 -0.46 -9.17
C PHE A 11 -41.79 0.65 -8.15
N VAL A 12 -41.73 0.26 -6.87
CA VAL A 12 -41.33 1.14 -5.78
C VAL A 12 -39.80 1.18 -5.73
N VAL A 13 -39.19 2.22 -6.29
CA VAL A 13 -37.74 2.40 -6.26
C VAL A 13 -37.33 3.05 -4.94
N MET A 14 -36.77 2.26 -4.03
CA MET A 14 -36.25 2.72 -2.76
C MET A 14 -34.75 3.02 -2.88
N VAL A 15 -34.37 4.30 -2.93
CA VAL A 15 -32.96 4.72 -3.03
C VAL A 15 -32.35 4.79 -1.63
N ILE A 16 -31.61 3.75 -1.26
CA ILE A 16 -30.86 3.69 0.00
C ILE A 16 -29.48 4.33 -0.22
N LYS A 17 -29.22 5.46 0.44
CA LYS A 17 -27.92 6.13 0.40
C LYS A 17 -27.05 5.67 1.57
N PHE A 18 -26.03 4.88 1.29
CA PHE A 18 -24.99 4.51 2.26
C PHE A 18 -23.86 5.54 2.26
N GLN A 19 -23.46 6.02 3.44
CA GLN A 19 -22.30 6.89 3.60
C GLN A 19 -21.14 6.07 4.16
N ARG A 20 -20.08 5.86 3.37
CA ARG A 20 -18.88 5.15 3.83
C ARG A 20 -18.11 6.02 4.82
N ARG A 21 -17.67 5.44 5.95
CA ARG A 21 -16.76 6.11 6.91
C ARG A 21 -15.33 5.57 6.71
N PRO A 22 -14.47 6.26 5.93
CA PRO A 22 -13.14 5.75 5.58
C PRO A 22 -12.10 5.89 6.70
N LEU A 23 -12.42 6.57 7.81
CA LEU A 23 -11.50 6.86 8.91
C LEU A 23 -10.77 5.62 9.45
N PHE A 24 -11.49 4.52 9.68
CA PHE A 24 -10.90 3.26 10.11
C PHE A 24 -9.97 2.62 9.07
N ALA A 25 -10.32 2.73 7.78
CA ALA A 25 -9.47 2.22 6.70
C ALA A 25 -8.17 3.02 6.58
N ILE A 26 -8.25 4.35 6.71
CA ILE A 26 -7.08 5.23 6.68
C ILE A 26 -6.15 4.94 7.87
N LEU A 27 -6.68 4.76 9.08
CA LEU A 27 -5.87 4.40 10.26
C LEU A 27 -5.19 3.04 10.08
N ASN A 28 -5.90 2.04 9.55
CA ASN A 28 -5.33 0.72 9.24
C ASN A 28 -4.28 0.75 8.12
N LEU A 29 -4.31 1.76 7.24
CA LEU A 29 -3.27 2.03 6.24
C LEU A 29 -2.07 2.77 6.84
N LEU A 30 -2.30 3.67 7.80
CA LEU A 30 -1.25 4.48 8.43
C LEU A 30 -0.30 3.66 9.30
N ILE A 31 -0.83 2.69 10.06
CA ILE A 31 -0.03 1.79 10.92
C ILE A 31 1.11 1.09 10.13
N PRO A 32 0.83 0.37 9.02
CA PRO A 32 1.89 -0.30 8.25
C PRO A 32 2.88 0.67 7.62
N ILE A 33 2.45 1.87 7.19
CA ILE A 33 3.36 2.90 6.67
C ILE A 33 4.36 3.34 7.75
N VAL A 34 3.90 3.55 8.99
CA VAL A 34 4.78 3.91 10.11
C VAL A 34 5.75 2.77 10.43
N VAL A 35 5.29 1.51 10.40
CA VAL A 35 6.15 0.33 10.62
C VAL A 35 7.23 0.23 9.54
N ILE A 36 6.89 0.39 8.27
CA ILE A 36 7.87 0.40 7.16
C ILE A 36 8.86 1.56 7.33
N GLY A 37 8.41 2.74 7.75
CA GLY A 37 9.26 3.89 8.04
C GLY A 37 10.31 3.60 9.11
N VAL A 38 9.90 2.95 10.21
CA VAL A 38 10.83 2.52 11.28
C VAL A 38 11.79 1.45 10.75
N LEU A 39 11.30 0.46 10.01
CA LEU A 39 12.11 -0.61 9.43
C LEU A 39 13.20 -0.07 8.48
N ASN A 40 12.89 0.95 7.67
CA ASN A 40 13.89 1.60 6.81
C ASN A 40 15.03 2.24 7.62
N VAL A 41 14.75 2.84 8.78
CA VAL A 41 15.81 3.38 9.67
C VAL A 41 16.67 2.24 10.24
N PHE A 42 16.07 1.10 10.57
CA PHE A 42 16.78 -0.08 11.04
C PHE A 42 17.74 -0.68 9.99
N VAL A 43 17.44 -0.59 8.68
CA VAL A 43 18.35 -1.04 7.60
C VAL A 43 19.69 -0.31 7.67
N PHE A 44 19.66 0.99 7.95
CA PHE A 44 20.88 1.81 8.05
C PHE A 44 21.66 1.55 9.34
N LEU A 45 20.99 1.06 10.40
CA LEU A 45 21.60 0.71 11.68
C LEU A 45 22.29 -0.66 11.66
N LEU A 46 21.85 -1.60 10.82
CA LEU A 46 22.47 -2.92 10.72
C LEU A 46 23.88 -2.81 10.11
N PRO A 47 24.89 -3.56 10.60
CA PRO A 47 26.23 -3.57 10.01
C PRO A 47 26.19 -3.92 8.51
N PRO A 48 27.14 -3.42 7.69
CA PRO A 48 27.12 -3.51 6.24
C PRO A 48 27.44 -4.90 5.69
N GLU A 49 27.04 -5.97 6.38
CA GLU A 49 27.09 -7.30 5.81
C GLU A 49 26.01 -7.41 4.73
N PRO A 50 26.38 -7.64 3.46
CA PRO A 50 25.44 -7.60 2.34
C PRO A 50 24.32 -8.63 2.45
N GLY A 51 24.51 -9.70 3.22
CA GLY A 51 23.51 -10.73 3.49
C GLY A 51 22.35 -10.25 4.38
N GLU A 52 22.65 -9.60 5.51
CA GLU A 52 21.61 -9.25 6.49
C GLU A 52 20.71 -8.10 5.99
N ARG A 53 21.31 -7.08 5.36
CA ARG A 53 20.56 -5.93 4.81
C ARG A 53 19.66 -6.32 3.62
N SER A 54 20.12 -7.22 2.76
CA SER A 54 19.31 -7.70 1.62
C SER A 54 18.17 -8.61 2.08
N ALA A 55 18.40 -9.50 3.05
CA ALA A 55 17.37 -10.34 3.64
C ALA A 55 16.28 -9.52 4.35
N PHE A 56 16.67 -8.50 5.11
CA PHE A 56 15.73 -7.56 5.71
C PHE A 56 14.86 -6.88 4.65
N GLY A 57 15.48 -6.38 3.58
CA GLY A 57 14.79 -5.72 2.49
C GLY A 57 13.80 -6.60 1.73
N VAL A 58 14.13 -7.88 1.50
CA VAL A 58 13.20 -8.87 0.93
C VAL A 58 11.99 -9.09 1.85
N THR A 59 12.23 -9.12 3.16
CA THR A 59 11.16 -9.29 4.17
C THR A 59 10.20 -8.09 4.18
N VAL A 60 10.72 -6.87 4.04
CA VAL A 60 9.90 -5.64 3.92
C VAL A 60 9.10 -5.63 2.62
N LEU A 61 9.72 -6.01 1.49
CA LEU A 61 9.03 -6.16 0.20
C LEU A 61 7.86 -7.14 0.30
N LEU A 62 8.08 -8.30 0.92
CA LEU A 62 7.05 -9.32 1.11
C LEU A 62 5.93 -8.82 2.04
N ALA A 63 6.27 -8.15 3.14
CA ALA A 63 5.28 -7.57 4.06
C ALA A 63 4.40 -6.52 3.35
N MET A 64 5.00 -5.67 2.51
CA MET A 64 4.25 -4.69 1.71
C MET A 64 3.35 -5.36 0.66
N ALA A 65 3.84 -6.38 -0.02
CA ALA A 65 3.05 -7.13 -1.01
C ALA A 65 1.83 -7.80 -0.36
N VAL A 66 2.01 -8.42 0.82
CA VAL A 66 0.90 -9.00 1.60
C VAL A 66 -0.09 -7.93 2.04
N PHE A 67 0.40 -6.78 2.51
CA PHE A 67 -0.45 -5.64 2.87
C PHE A 67 -1.28 -5.15 1.67
N LEU A 68 -0.65 -5.04 0.50
CA LEU A 68 -1.33 -4.69 -0.75
C LEU A 68 -2.41 -5.71 -1.11
N SER A 69 -2.14 -7.02 -1.00
CA SER A 69 -3.16 -8.05 -1.23
C SER A 69 -4.35 -7.90 -0.30
N ILE A 70 -4.13 -7.67 1.00
CA ILE A 70 -5.21 -7.44 1.96
C ILE A 70 -6.02 -6.20 1.58
N VAL A 71 -5.36 -5.09 1.24
CA VAL A 71 -6.06 -3.86 0.84
C VAL A 71 -6.82 -4.05 -0.47
N SER A 72 -6.26 -4.80 -1.42
CA SER A 72 -6.90 -5.17 -2.67
C SER A 72 -8.14 -6.04 -2.47
N ASP A 73 -8.11 -6.97 -1.51
CA ASP A 73 -9.26 -7.82 -1.17
C ASP A 73 -10.36 -7.06 -0.42
N LYS A 74 -9.99 -6.02 0.35
CA LYS A 74 -10.94 -5.15 1.07
C LYS A 74 -11.52 -4.06 0.18
N LEU A 75 -10.81 -3.66 -0.87
CA LEU A 75 -11.33 -2.79 -1.91
C LEU A 75 -12.22 -3.65 -2.82
N PRO A 76 -13.48 -3.27 -3.09
CA PRO A 76 -14.24 -3.97 -4.13
C PRO A 76 -13.46 -3.84 -5.44
N SER A 77 -13.14 -4.96 -6.10
CA SER A 77 -12.49 -4.99 -7.41
C SER A 77 -13.23 -4.06 -8.36
N THR A 78 -12.71 -2.84 -8.54
CA THR A 78 -13.34 -1.84 -9.39
C THR A 78 -13.04 -2.22 -10.83
N SER A 79 -13.96 -2.94 -11.46
CA SER A 79 -14.14 -2.92 -12.90
C SER A 79 -14.80 -1.58 -13.28
N GLU A 80 -13.96 -0.64 -13.73
CA GLU A 80 -14.25 0.56 -14.55
C GLU A 80 -15.13 1.68 -13.92
N PRO A 81 -14.96 2.99 -14.26
CA PRO A 81 -13.86 3.72 -14.91
C PRO A 81 -13.03 4.58 -13.92
N HIS A 82 -13.28 4.50 -12.61
CA HIS A 82 -12.55 5.25 -11.59
C HIS A 82 -11.60 4.32 -10.85
N ILE A 83 -10.36 4.23 -11.34
CA ILE A 83 -9.27 3.58 -10.60
C ILE A 83 -9.28 4.16 -9.19
N ALA A 84 -9.55 3.32 -8.18
CA ALA A 84 -9.57 3.75 -6.80
C ALA A 84 -8.23 4.42 -6.49
N ARG A 85 -8.22 5.71 -6.13
CA ARG A 85 -6.97 6.48 -5.93
C ARG A 85 -5.96 5.75 -5.03
N VAL A 86 -6.47 4.99 -4.07
CA VAL A 86 -5.71 4.12 -3.16
C VAL A 86 -4.84 3.09 -3.90
N SER A 87 -5.31 2.46 -4.98
CA SER A 87 -4.51 1.47 -5.72
C SER A 87 -3.30 2.10 -6.42
N ILE A 88 -3.44 3.31 -6.96
CA ILE A 88 -2.33 4.06 -7.56
C ILE A 88 -1.26 4.38 -6.49
N TYR A 89 -1.67 4.82 -5.30
CA TYR A 89 -0.74 5.05 -4.19
C TYR A 89 0.01 3.78 -3.81
N LEU A 90 -0.68 2.64 -3.74
CA LEU A 90 -0.05 1.38 -3.35
C LEU A 90 0.95 0.86 -4.39
N VAL A 91 0.64 0.97 -5.69
CA VAL A 91 1.59 0.61 -6.75
C VAL A 91 2.81 1.54 -6.75
N ALA A 92 2.59 2.85 -6.53
CA ALA A 92 3.69 3.81 -6.41
C ALA A 92 4.59 3.49 -5.19
N GLU A 93 4.01 3.03 -4.09
CA GLU A 93 4.76 2.65 -2.89
C GLU A 93 5.59 1.37 -3.13
N LEU A 94 5.04 0.40 -3.87
CA LEU A 94 5.77 -0.80 -4.29
C LEU A 94 6.97 -0.45 -5.19
N ALA A 95 6.80 0.51 -6.11
CA ALA A 95 7.89 1.01 -6.96
C ALA A 95 8.96 1.78 -6.15
N LEU A 96 8.54 2.59 -5.16
CA LEU A 96 9.45 3.31 -4.26
C LEU A 96 10.30 2.36 -3.43
N ILE A 97 9.71 1.32 -2.83
CA ILE A 97 10.46 0.34 -2.04
C ILE A 97 11.43 -0.45 -2.93
N ALA A 98 11.04 -0.79 -4.16
CA ALA A 98 11.95 -1.42 -5.12
C ALA A 98 13.14 -0.50 -5.45
N LEU A 99 12.90 0.81 -5.66
CA LEU A 99 13.97 1.76 -5.93
C LEU A 99 14.91 1.95 -4.73
N ILE A 100 14.36 2.04 -3.51
CA ILE A 100 15.14 2.12 -2.27
C ILE A 100 16.03 0.87 -2.14
N MET A 101 15.49 -0.32 -2.39
CA MET A 101 16.25 -1.56 -2.37
C MET A 101 17.41 -1.58 -3.37
N LEU A 102 17.18 -1.11 -4.59
CA LEU A 102 18.24 -0.98 -5.60
C LEU A 102 19.32 0.00 -5.16
N PHE A 103 18.94 1.15 -4.62
CA PHE A 103 19.88 2.15 -4.11
C PHE A 103 20.71 1.59 -2.95
N THR A 104 20.08 0.87 -2.02
CA THR A 104 20.76 0.22 -0.90
C THR A 104 21.74 -0.86 -1.37
N MET A 105 21.39 -1.67 -2.38
CA MET A 105 22.32 -2.64 -2.97
C MET A 105 23.51 -1.95 -3.65
N ILE A 106 23.29 -0.85 -4.38
CA ILE A 106 24.36 -0.07 -5.01
C ILE A 106 25.27 0.54 -3.93
N SER A 107 24.69 1.10 -2.88
CA SER A 107 25.44 1.66 -1.75
C SER A 107 26.31 0.60 -1.05
N LEU A 108 25.80 -0.62 -0.89
CA LEU A 108 26.57 -1.75 -0.35
C LEU A 108 27.70 -2.18 -1.27
N LYS A 109 27.44 -2.27 -2.58
CA LYS A 109 28.45 -2.61 -3.58
C LYS A 109 29.58 -1.58 -3.61
N LEU A 110 29.26 -0.29 -3.51
CA LEU A 110 30.24 0.79 -3.44
C LEU A 110 31.05 0.77 -2.14
N TYR A 111 30.42 0.43 -1.02
CA TYR A 111 31.10 0.26 0.26
C TYR A 111 32.13 -0.88 0.20
N ASN A 112 31.72 -2.06 -0.29
CA ASN A 112 32.63 -3.21 -0.44
C ASN A 112 33.79 -2.95 -1.41
N ILE A 113 33.58 -2.18 -2.48
CA ILE A 113 34.66 -1.78 -3.42
C ILE A 113 35.68 -0.83 -2.79
N LYS A 114 35.29 -0.06 -1.78
CA LYS A 114 36.17 0.93 -1.15
C LYS A 114 37.08 0.32 -0.07
N ASP A 115 36.73 -0.86 0.42
CA ASP A 115 37.53 -1.62 1.40
C ASP A 115 38.53 -2.61 0.74
N ASP A 116 38.59 -2.68 -0.60
CA ASP A 116 39.62 -3.36 -1.42
C ASP A 116 40.56 -2.34 -2.12
#